data_AF-A0A653WGE3-F1
#
_entry.id   AF-A0A653WGE3-F1
#
_cell.length_a   1.000
_cell.length_b   1.000
_cell.length_c   1.000
_cell.angle_alpha   90.00
_cell.angle_beta   90.00
_cell.angle_gamma   90.00
#
_symmetry.space_group_name_H-M   'P 1'
#
loop_
_entity.id
_entity.type
_entity.pdbx_description
1 polymer ?
#
loop_
_entity_poly.entity_id
_entity_poly.type
_entity_poly.pdbx_seq_one_letter_code
_entity_poly.pdbx_strand_id
1 'polypeptide(L)' 'MPITGWADASSRGWFVRLFGLMYYPLIAPRDVVLKEALSEAHCCLAWALLALFILLVACRRRRRSLARSDALRRMF' A
#
# COMPACT_ATOMS: atom_id res chain seq x y z
N MET A 1 -3.24 -0.73 4.03
CA MET A 1 -2.71 0.63 4.06
C MET A 1 -3.70 1.63 4.64
N PRO A 2 -4.85 1.91 4.01
CA PRO A 2 -5.69 3.01 4.48
C PRO A 2 -6.26 2.74 5.88
N ILE A 3 -6.81 1.53 6.10
CA ILE A 3 -7.41 1.17 7.39
C ILE A 3 -6.34 1.06 8.48
N THR A 4 -5.22 0.37 8.22
CA THR A 4 -4.13 0.22 9.20
C THR A 4 -3.47 1.55 9.55
N GLY A 5 -3.33 2.47 8.57
CA GLY A 5 -2.80 3.80 8.82
C GLY A 5 -3.77 4.70 9.59
N TRP A 6 -5.07 4.60 9.30
CA TRP A 6 -6.09 5.29 10.08
C TRP A 6 -6.20 4.75 11.50
N ALA A 7 -6.06 3.44 11.70
CA ALA A 7 -6.03 2.82 13.01
C ALA A 7 -4.79 3.26 13.81
N ASP A 8 -3.60 3.32 13.20
CA ASP A 8 -2.38 3.84 13.86
C ASP A 8 -2.51 5.34 14.21
N ALA A 9 -3.10 6.14 13.32
CA ALA A 9 -3.38 7.55 13.63
C ALA A 9 -4.39 7.66 14.80
N SER A 10 -5.42 6.81 14.81
CA SER A 10 -6.42 6.79 15.88
C SER A 10 -5.83 6.37 17.23
N SER A 11 -4.95 5.37 17.26
CA SER A 11 -4.28 4.92 18.50
C SER A 11 -3.32 5.95 19.09
N ARG A 12 -2.81 6.88 18.25
CA ARG A 12 -2.05 8.06 18.71
C ARG A 12 -2.96 9.19 19.24
N GLY A 13 -4.28 9.07 19.07
CA GLY A 13 -5.25 10.12 19.36
C GLY A 13 -5.29 11.23 18.30
N TRP A 14 -4.78 10.97 17.09
CA TRP A 14 -4.81 11.94 16.01
C TRP A 14 -6.14 11.90 15.26
N PHE A 15 -6.71 13.08 15.04
CA PHE A 15 -7.91 13.23 14.23
C PHE A 15 -7.55 13.41 12.76
N VAL A 16 -7.87 12.42 11.95
CA VAL A 16 -7.68 12.47 10.50
C VAL A 16 -8.84 13.25 9.87
N ARG A 17 -8.54 14.22 9.00
CA ARG A 17 -9.56 14.97 8.27
C ARG A 17 -9.68 14.44 6.84
N LEU A 18 -10.88 14.08 6.42
CA LEU A 18 -11.19 13.76 5.03
C LEU A 18 -11.15 15.03 4.19
N PHE A 19 -10.15 15.16 3.32
CA PHE A 19 -9.93 16.33 2.46
C PHE A 19 -9.88 17.68 3.22
N GLY A 20 -9.63 17.66 4.53
CA GLY A 20 -9.70 18.85 5.38
C GLY A 20 -11.11 19.31 5.76
N LEU A 21 -12.17 18.62 5.33
CA LEU A 21 -13.56 19.02 5.59
C LEU A 21 -14.16 18.33 6.82
N MET A 22 -14.04 17.00 6.91
CA MET A 22 -14.73 16.20 7.94
C MET A 22 -13.75 15.41 8.79
N TYR A 23 -13.95 15.37 10.10
CA TYR A 23 -13.17 14.51 10.99
C TYR A 23 -13.62 13.07 10.86
N TYR A 24 -12.67 12.16 10.67
CA TYR A 24 -12.92 10.73 10.83
C TYR A 24 -13.04 10.37 12.31
N PRO A 25 -13.96 9.45 12.67
CA PRO A 25 -14.02 8.93 14.03
C PRO A 25 -12.73 8.18 14.38
N LEU A 26 -12.42 8.14 15.67
CA LEU A 26 -11.38 7.27 16.19
C LEU A 26 -11.87 5.82 16.09
N ILE A 27 -11.12 4.97 15.39
CA ILE A 27 -11.47 3.55 15.20
C ILE A 27 -10.69 2.61 16.10
N ALA A 28 -9.71 3.14 16.86
CA ALA A 28 -8.90 2.40 17.80
C ALA A 28 -8.73 3.22 19.09
N PRO A 29 -8.72 2.57 20.27
CA PRO A 29 -8.44 3.25 21.53
C PRO A 29 -6.99 3.73 21.59
N ARG A 30 -6.74 4.74 22.42
CA ARG A 30 -5.39 5.25 22.67
C ARG A 30 -4.63 4.28 23.56
N ASP A 31 -3.78 3.45 22.95
CA ASP A 31 -3.00 2.42 23.63
C ASP A 31 -1.60 2.30 22.99
N VAL A 32 -0.57 2.19 23.82
CA VAL A 32 0.84 2.20 23.38
C VAL A 32 1.21 0.88 22.70
N VAL A 33 0.74 -0.25 23.24
CA VAL A 33 1.04 -1.58 22.69
C VAL A 33 0.35 -1.75 21.34
N LEU A 34 -0.92 -1.34 21.26
CA LEU A 34 -1.70 -1.38 20.02
C LEU A 34 -1.10 -0.47 18.94
N LYS A 35 -0.62 0.72 19.32
CA LYS A 35 0.10 1.63 18.40
C LYS A 35 1.33 0.96 17.81
N GLU A 36 2.18 0.34 18.63
CA GLU A 36 3.40 -0.30 18.13
C GLU A 36 3.08 -1.43 17.14
N ALA A 37 2.12 -2.29 17.48
CA ALA A 37 1.68 -3.36 16.61
C ALA A 37 1.08 -2.84 15.28
N LEU A 38 0.27 -1.79 15.32
CA LEU A 38 -0.33 -1.17 14.12
C LEU A 38 0.72 -0.48 13.25
N SER A 39 1.69 0.19 13.86
CA SER A 39 2.80 0.84 13.16
C SER A 39 3.68 -0.18 12.43
N GLU A 40 4.01 -1.30 13.08
CA GLU A 40 4.79 -2.39 12.46
C GLU A 40 4.00 -3.03 11.31
N ALA A 41 2.74 -3.42 11.55
CA ALA A 41 1.89 -4.00 10.53
C ALA A 41 1.71 -3.06 9.32
N HIS A 42 1.56 -1.75 9.56
CA HIS A 42 1.47 -0.77 8.49
C HIS A 42 2.79 -0.65 7.71
N CYS A 43 3.94 -0.67 8.37
CA CYS A 43 5.23 -0.66 7.68
C CYS A 43 5.42 -1.91 6.82
N CYS A 44 5.18 -3.11 7.37
CA CYS A 44 5.30 -4.38 6.65
C CYS A 44 4.40 -4.44 5.42
N LEU A 45 3.12 -4.07 5.56
CA LEU A 45 2.17 -4.07 4.45
C LEU A 45 2.55 -3.00 3.39
N ALA A 46 3.18 -1.88 3.77
CA ALA A 46 3.63 -0.88 2.81
C ALA A 46 4.75 -1.42 1.91
N TRP A 47 5.76 -2.08 2.52
CA TRP A 47 6.83 -2.73 1.79
C TRP A 47 6.33 -3.90 0.92
N ALA A 48 5.39 -4.70 1.42
CA ALA A 48 4.80 -5.79 0.64
C ALA A 48 4.07 -5.29 -0.61
N LEU A 49 3.30 -4.20 -0.49
CA LEU A 49 2.61 -3.60 -1.63
C LEU A 49 3.59 -2.97 -2.63
N LEU A 50 4.65 -2.32 -2.16
CA LEU A 50 5.68 -1.79 -3.03
C LEU A 50 6.38 -2.90 -3.82
N ALA A 51 6.76 -3.99 -3.15
CA ALA A 51 7.35 -5.16 -3.80
C ALA A 51 6.40 -5.76 -4.84
N LEU A 52 5.12 -5.90 -4.51
CA LEU A 52 4.10 -6.40 -5.44
C LEU A 52 3.93 -5.46 -6.64
N PHE A 53 3.94 -4.15 -6.43
CA PHE A 53 3.87 -3.17 -7.51
C PHE A 53 5.07 -3.28 -8.46
N ILE A 54 6.29 -3.35 -7.92
CA ILE A 54 7.51 -3.55 -8.72
C ILE A 54 7.42 -4.84 -9.52
N LEU A 55 6.97 -5.94 -8.89
CA LEU A 55 6.79 -7.23 -9.55
C LEU A 55 5.77 -7.14 -10.69
N LEU A 56 4.62 -6.48 -10.47
CA LEU A 56 3.60 -6.29 -11.50
C LEU A 56 4.13 -5.48 -12.69
N VAL A 57 4.90 -4.42 -12.45
CA VAL A 57 5.55 -3.61 -13.48
C VAL A 57 6.57 -4.45 -14.26
N ALA A 58 7.41 -5.22 -13.57
CA ALA A 58 8.39 -6.11 -14.19
C ALA A 58 7.71 -7.19 -15.06
N CYS A 59 6.64 -7.83 -14.55
CA CYS A 59 5.86 -8.82 -15.29
C CYS A 59 5.22 -8.21 -16.54
N ARG A 60 4.63 -7.02 -16.45
CA ARG A 60 4.08 -6.30 -17.62
C ARG A 60 5.15 -5.98 -18.65
N ARG A 61 6.31 -5.49 -18.20
CA ARG A 61 7.45 -5.18 -19.08
C ARG A 61 7.96 -6.43 -19.81
N ARG A 62 8.14 -7.53 -19.09
CA ARG A 62 8.59 -8.82 -19.66
C ARG A 62 7.60 -9.37 -20.67
N ARG A 63 6.31 -9.41 -20.35
CA ARG A 63 5.27 -9.87 -21.29
C ARG A 63 5.26 -9.05 -22.58
N ARG A 64 5.33 -7.72 -22.48
CA ARG A 64 5.40 -6.83 -23.65
C ARG A 64 6.66 -7.07 -24.49
N SER A 65 7.80 -7.32 -23.86
CA SER A 65 9.05 -7.61 -24.55
C SER A 65 8.97 -8.91 -25.34
N LEU A 66 8.44 -9.98 -24.73
CA LEU A 66 8.29 -11.29 -25.38
C LEU A 66 7.33 -11.22 -26.57
N ALA A 67 6.18 -10.56 -26.42
CA ALA A 67 5.24 -10.37 -27.53
C ALA A 67 5.86 -9.58 -28.71
N ARG A 68 6.72 -8.59 -28.42
CA ARG A 68 7.45 -7.85 -29.46
C ARG A 68 8.48 -8.73 -30.17
N SER A 69 9.20 -9.56 -29.43
CA SER A 69 10.17 -10.51 -29.99
C SER A 69 9.50 -11.54 -30.89
N ASP A 70 8.36 -12.10 -30.49
CA ASP A 70 7.59 -13.04 -31.32
C ASP A 70 7.04 -12.39 -32.60
N ALA A 71 6.58 -11.13 -32.51
CA ALA A 71 6.09 -10.40 -33.68
C ALA A 71 7.21 -10.18 -34.73
N LEU A 72 8.41 -9.77 -34.29
CA LEU A 72 9.57 -9.62 -35.17
C LEU A 72 9.96 -10.96 -35.81
N ARG A 73 9.90 -12.06 -35.05
CA ARG A 73 10.25 -13.41 -35.52
C ARG A 73 9.26 -13.99 -36.54
N ARG A 74 8.07 -13.41 -36.71
CA ARG A 74 7.08 -13.82 -37.73
C ARG A 74 7.16 -13.00 -39.02
N MET A 75 7.95 -11.94 -39.05
CA MET A 75 8.13 -11.06 -40.23
C MET A 75 9.33 -11.46 -41.10
N PHE A 76 10.24 -12.28 -40.57
CA PHE A 76 11.40 -12.86 -41.26
C PHE A 76 11.21 -14.36 -41.39
#